data_AF-A0A8T4DU98-F1
#
_entry.id   AF-A0A8T4DU98-F1
#
_cell.length_a   1.000
_cell.length_b   1.000
_cell.length_c   1.000
_cell.angle_alpha   90.00
_cell.angle_beta   90.00
_cell.angle_gamma   90.00
#
_symmetry.space_group_name_H-M   'P 1'
#
loop_
_entity.id
_entity.type
_entity.pdbx_description
1 polymer ?
#
loop_
_entity_poly.entity_id
_entity_poly.type
_entity_poly.pdbx_seq_one_letter_code
_entity_poly.pdbx_strand_id
1 'polypeptide(L)'
;MNRKAQLSFSSGVVFALFIVITGCSSQVHAQDEPSLIIDIYDSENSIEIAGFIIYEGRTYDVAVNTENESMILGANVTVLGTTYRTSLTERYITIQAPGFDESDTVVIRATKEGYQNATVELSVLKGELSIVTNQAMIEEKQQFQVTVTDQDDRPVPDAYVYITEEASPILTDQQGKAFTYAPEIEVFTTLTIQVIKSGYLPGSTIIRIENVEASFFDIPESRFLQILPVLIALLVVILSIIYVFIRQRRSQNKQKQPMYNESPDERQLSSKETQRLKSEHTRYPEGGTRNLSASRSEARVEEIRIPVQAKKKETTCLSEEESEESIKDPKKQQDEWFKGQDYMRYKLDELTGKIDQRTDGKWFEGEHTTQDKVDEALKKSLKKKKVDEDKDTTK
;
A
#
# COMPACT_ATOMS: atom_id res chain seq x y z
N MET A 1 -16.87 30.81 -56.88
CA MET A 1 -17.65 31.98 -57.33
C MET A 1 -18.35 32.59 -56.13
N ASN A 2 -18.08 33.88 -55.86
CA ASN A 2 -18.87 34.85 -55.07
C ASN A 2 -19.17 34.53 -53.59
N ARG A 3 -19.03 35.43 -52.61
CA ARG A 3 -18.84 36.89 -52.63
C ARG A 3 -18.23 37.32 -51.29
N LYS A 4 -17.20 38.17 -51.35
CA LYS A 4 -16.69 38.98 -50.24
C LYS A 4 -17.71 40.09 -49.92
N ALA A 5 -17.86 40.43 -48.65
CA ALA A 5 -18.35 41.74 -48.22
C ALA A 5 -17.47 42.23 -47.06
N GLN A 6 -16.53 43.12 -47.41
CA GLN A 6 -15.86 43.99 -46.46
C GLN A 6 -16.83 45.12 -46.11
N LEU A 7 -16.95 45.44 -44.82
CA LEU A 7 -17.54 46.68 -44.35
C LEU A 7 -16.58 47.30 -43.33
N SER A 8 -15.83 48.27 -43.83
CA SER A 8 -15.06 49.25 -43.08
C SER A 8 -15.95 50.43 -42.73
N PHE A 9 -16.08 50.77 -41.44
CA PHE A 9 -16.57 52.06 -40.95
C PHE A 9 -15.81 52.33 -39.65
N SER A 10 -14.81 53.20 -39.71
CA SER A 10 -14.87 54.66 -39.54
C SER A 10 -14.56 55.05 -38.09
N SER A 11 -13.32 55.50 -37.93
CA SER A 11 -12.79 56.24 -36.80
C SER A 11 -13.70 57.45 -36.49
N GLY A 12 -14.26 57.46 -35.29
CA GLY A 12 -15.02 58.56 -34.73
C GLY A 12 -14.46 58.91 -33.35
N VAL A 13 -13.49 59.80 -33.34
CA VAL A 13 -13.01 60.48 -32.13
C VAL A 13 -14.15 61.33 -31.59
N VAL A 14 -14.73 60.93 -30.46
CA VAL A 14 -15.65 61.79 -29.69
C VAL A 14 -14.95 62.14 -28.38
N PHE A 15 -14.50 63.39 -28.33
CA PHE A 15 -14.14 64.10 -27.11
C PHE A 15 -15.39 64.18 -26.21
N ALA A 16 -15.37 63.49 -25.07
CA ALA A 16 -16.35 63.67 -24.01
C ALA A 16 -15.70 64.32 -22.79
N LEU A 17 -16.34 65.39 -22.39
CA LEU A 17 -16.02 66.39 -21.37
C LEU A 17 -16.01 65.79 -19.96
N PHE A 18 -15.08 66.28 -19.14
CA PHE A 18 -14.97 66.07 -17.69
C PHE A 18 -16.26 66.38 -16.92
N ILE A 19 -16.69 65.47 -16.04
CA ILE A 19 -17.24 65.81 -14.73
C ILE A 19 -16.57 64.88 -13.70
N VAL A 20 -15.58 65.41 -12.99
CA VAL A 20 -15.07 64.80 -11.76
C VAL A 20 -16.09 65.10 -10.67
N ILE A 21 -17.00 64.16 -10.45
CA ILE A 21 -17.79 64.12 -9.23
C ILE A 21 -16.86 63.54 -8.17
N THR A 22 -16.28 64.40 -7.34
CA THR A 22 -15.65 64.01 -6.08
C THR A 22 -16.77 63.55 -5.15
N GLY A 23 -17.29 62.35 -5.40
CA GLY A 23 -18.10 61.63 -4.43
C GLY A 23 -17.17 61.30 -3.28
N CYS A 24 -17.58 61.67 -2.06
CA CYS A 24 -17.01 61.14 -0.84
C CYS A 24 -17.05 59.61 -0.93
N SER A 25 -15.97 59.01 -1.41
CA SER A 25 -15.68 57.60 -1.20
C SER A 25 -15.43 57.48 0.29
N SER A 26 -16.48 57.22 1.04
CA SER A 26 -16.36 56.68 2.38
C SER A 26 -15.41 55.49 2.25
N GLN A 27 -14.18 55.65 2.73
CA GLN A 27 -13.37 54.52 3.14
C GLN A 27 -14.16 53.89 4.28
N VAL A 28 -15.11 53.03 3.89
CA VAL A 28 -15.61 51.99 4.76
C VAL A 28 -14.35 51.21 5.10
N HIS A 29 -13.90 51.37 6.34
CA HIS A 29 -12.95 50.43 6.92
C HIS A 29 -13.41 49.06 6.48
N ALA A 30 -12.57 48.35 5.73
CA ALA A 30 -12.75 46.93 5.45
C ALA A 30 -12.70 46.22 6.80
N GLN A 31 -13.82 46.29 7.53
CA GLN A 31 -14.16 45.32 8.53
C GLN A 31 -14.23 44.02 7.74
N ASP A 32 -13.44 43.05 8.20
CA ASP A 32 -13.39 41.72 7.65
C ASP A 32 -14.83 41.19 7.56
N GLU A 33 -15.42 41.24 6.36
CA GLU A 33 -16.77 40.74 6.17
C GLU A 33 -16.73 39.24 6.48
N PRO A 34 -17.66 38.71 7.29
CA PRO A 34 -17.67 37.29 7.62
C PRO A 34 -17.75 36.44 6.33
N SER A 35 -16.97 35.37 6.28
CA SER A 35 -16.99 34.43 5.16
C SER A 35 -18.18 33.47 5.27
N LEU A 36 -18.78 33.14 4.11
CA LEU A 36 -19.72 32.02 4.02
C LEU A 36 -18.96 30.72 3.86
N ILE A 37 -19.52 29.65 4.39
CA ILE A 37 -19.06 28.26 4.23
C ILE A 37 -20.22 27.47 3.66
N ILE A 38 -19.93 26.59 2.69
CA ILE A 38 -20.91 25.72 2.06
C ILE A 38 -20.63 24.31 2.57
N ASP A 39 -21.57 23.77 3.35
CA ASP A 39 -21.49 22.41 3.87
C ASP A 39 -22.47 21.54 3.11
N ILE A 40 -22.05 20.31 2.81
CA ILE A 40 -22.82 19.39 1.97
C ILE A 40 -22.96 18.07 2.73
N TYR A 41 -24.19 17.59 2.80
CA TYR A 41 -24.55 16.37 3.50
C TYR A 41 -25.18 15.39 2.54
N ASP A 42 -24.91 14.10 2.71
CA ASP A 42 -25.72 13.06 2.08
C ASP A 42 -27.14 13.11 2.66
N SER A 43 -28.15 13.37 1.82
CA SER A 43 -29.54 13.51 2.29
C SER A 43 -30.08 12.22 2.93
N GLU A 44 -29.55 11.05 2.58
CA GLU A 44 -30.02 9.77 3.13
C GLU A 44 -29.45 9.51 4.53
N ASN A 45 -28.18 9.86 4.75
CA ASN A 45 -27.43 9.47 5.94
C ASN A 45 -27.11 10.64 6.88
N SER A 46 -27.33 11.89 6.45
CA SER A 46 -26.93 13.12 7.16
C SER A 46 -25.44 13.15 7.52
N ILE A 47 -24.61 12.43 6.78
CA ILE A 47 -23.17 12.41 6.95
C ILE A 47 -22.60 13.51 6.06
N GLU A 48 -21.76 14.36 6.64
CA GLU A 48 -20.99 15.34 5.90
C GLU A 48 -20.07 14.62 4.91
N ILE A 49 -20.09 15.02 3.65
CA ILE A 49 -19.26 14.35 2.64
C ILE A 49 -17.78 14.60 2.95
N ALA A 50 -17.04 13.51 3.11
CA ALA A 50 -15.60 13.58 3.30
C ALA A 50 -14.93 13.88 1.96
N GLY A 51 -14.63 15.15 1.72
CA GLY A 51 -14.04 15.63 0.48
C GLY A 51 -15.07 16.13 -0.54
N PHE A 52 -14.57 16.79 -1.58
CA PHE A 52 -15.39 17.44 -2.61
C PHE A 52 -15.90 16.44 -3.68
N ILE A 53 -16.44 15.30 -3.26
CA ILE A 53 -16.86 14.20 -4.14
C ILE A 53 -18.34 13.90 -3.91
N ILE A 54 -19.10 13.80 -5.00
CA ILE A 54 -20.50 13.39 -5.02
C ILE A 54 -20.71 12.26 -6.02
N TYR A 55 -21.70 11.40 -5.78
CA TYR A 55 -22.02 10.26 -6.63
C TYR A 55 -23.25 10.53 -7.49
N GLU A 56 -23.18 10.14 -8.76
CA GLU A 56 -24.23 10.41 -9.75
C GLU A 56 -25.61 9.92 -9.30
N GLY A 57 -26.64 10.71 -9.57
CA GLY A 57 -28.03 10.38 -9.25
C GLY A 57 -28.40 10.44 -7.76
N ARG A 58 -27.43 10.53 -6.83
CA ARG A 58 -27.70 10.70 -5.39
C ARG A 58 -28.15 12.11 -5.06
N THR A 59 -28.85 12.24 -3.93
CA THR A 59 -29.32 13.52 -3.40
C THR A 59 -28.44 14.02 -2.27
N TYR A 60 -28.15 15.31 -2.28
CA TYR A 60 -27.32 15.98 -1.30
C TYR A 60 -28.02 17.22 -0.76
N ASP A 61 -27.91 17.45 0.54
CA ASP A 61 -28.42 18.63 1.21
C ASP A 61 -27.32 19.66 1.39
N VAL A 62 -27.52 20.84 0.82
CA VAL A 62 -26.57 21.96 0.88
C VAL A 62 -27.00 22.94 1.97
N ALA A 63 -26.11 23.22 2.91
CA ALA A 63 -26.26 24.23 3.93
C ALA A 63 -25.27 25.39 3.71
N VAL A 64 -25.66 26.58 4.14
CA VAL A 64 -24.78 27.75 4.15
C VAL A 64 -24.58 28.20 5.59
N ASN A 65 -23.34 28.12 6.05
CA ASN A 65 -22.92 28.43 7.40
C ASN A 65 -21.91 29.59 7.39
N THR A 66 -21.54 30.05 8.59
CA THR A 66 -20.38 30.93 8.80
C THR A 66 -19.27 30.15 9.46
N GLU A 67 -18.09 30.75 9.60
CA GLU A 67 -16.96 30.20 10.37
C GLU A 67 -17.31 29.78 11.81
N ASN A 68 -18.36 30.37 12.40
CA ASN A 68 -18.86 30.02 13.73
C ASN A 68 -19.94 28.91 13.71
N GLU A 69 -20.01 28.13 12.62
CA GLU A 69 -21.00 27.06 12.37
C GLU A 69 -22.45 27.53 12.51
N SER A 70 -22.67 28.84 12.38
CA SER A 70 -23.98 29.45 12.53
C SER A 70 -24.66 29.52 11.19
N MET A 71 -25.82 28.86 11.12
CA MET A 71 -26.60 28.76 9.90
C MET A 71 -27.09 30.12 9.39
N ILE A 72 -26.87 30.37 8.09
CA ILE A 72 -27.22 31.62 7.44
C ILE A 72 -28.53 31.48 6.63
N LEU A 73 -29.53 32.22 7.09
CA LEU A 73 -30.83 32.34 6.41
C LEU A 73 -30.81 33.45 5.36
N GLY A 74 -31.61 33.30 4.31
CA GLY A 74 -31.76 34.28 3.23
C GLY A 74 -30.58 34.36 2.26
N ALA A 75 -29.65 33.42 2.32
CA ALA A 75 -28.53 33.32 1.38
C ALA A 75 -29.03 32.78 0.02
N ASN A 76 -28.48 33.31 -1.07
CA ASN A 76 -28.74 32.81 -2.42
C ASN A 76 -27.67 31.77 -2.77
N VAL A 77 -28.10 30.55 -3.06
CA VAL A 77 -27.23 29.42 -3.44
C VAL A 77 -27.53 29.06 -4.88
N THR A 78 -26.52 29.10 -5.73
CA THR A 78 -26.64 28.78 -7.16
C THR A 78 -25.96 27.46 -7.45
N VAL A 79 -26.70 26.51 -8.02
CA VAL A 79 -26.24 25.16 -8.40
C VAL A 79 -26.73 24.89 -9.82
N LEU A 80 -25.82 24.50 -10.72
CA LEU A 80 -26.15 24.19 -12.12
C LEU A 80 -26.99 25.28 -12.82
N GLY A 81 -26.70 26.55 -12.50
CA GLY A 81 -27.42 27.71 -13.06
C GLY A 81 -28.77 28.03 -12.42
N THR A 82 -29.26 27.23 -11.47
CA THR A 82 -30.49 27.51 -10.72
C THR A 82 -30.15 28.12 -9.37
N THR A 83 -30.79 29.24 -9.02
CA THR A 83 -30.59 29.92 -7.74
C THR A 83 -31.74 29.63 -6.78
N TYR A 84 -31.39 29.12 -5.61
CA TYR A 84 -32.27 28.85 -4.48
C TYR A 84 -31.99 29.85 -3.36
N ARG A 85 -32.95 30.04 -2.46
CA ARG A 85 -32.79 30.96 -1.32
C ARG A 85 -33.12 30.26 -0.02
N THR A 86 -32.18 30.25 0.93
CA THR A 86 -32.38 29.60 2.24
C THR A 86 -33.43 30.35 3.06
N SER A 87 -34.26 29.63 3.81
CA SER A 87 -35.32 30.20 4.64
C SER A 87 -35.47 29.47 5.98
N LEU A 88 -36.32 29.99 6.88
CA LEU A 88 -36.58 29.34 8.17
C LEU A 88 -37.19 27.94 8.03
N THR A 89 -37.99 27.73 6.99
CA THR A 89 -38.67 26.48 6.66
C THR A 89 -37.82 25.57 5.79
N GLU A 90 -37.05 26.14 4.87
CA GLU A 90 -36.15 25.44 3.95
C GLU A 90 -34.71 25.81 4.30
N ARG A 91 -34.22 25.13 5.33
CA ARG A 91 -32.88 25.35 5.85
C ARG A 91 -31.82 24.82 4.88
N TYR A 92 -32.09 23.66 4.31
CA TYR A 92 -31.22 22.98 3.38
C TYR A 92 -31.79 23.07 1.97
N ILE A 93 -30.92 23.04 0.98
CA ILE A 93 -31.30 22.91 -0.42
C ILE A 93 -30.89 21.52 -0.86
N THR A 94 -31.89 20.68 -1.15
CA THR A 94 -31.65 19.35 -1.70
C THR A 94 -31.37 19.46 -3.19
N ILE A 95 -30.21 18.96 -3.61
CA ILE A 95 -29.78 18.87 -5.00
C ILE A 95 -29.62 17.41 -5.39
N GLN A 96 -29.85 17.09 -6.66
CA GLN A 96 -29.53 15.79 -7.21
C GLN A 96 -28.25 15.91 -8.03
N ALA A 97 -27.27 15.05 -7.77
CA ALA A 97 -26.04 14.99 -8.55
C ALA A 97 -26.38 14.60 -10.01
N PRO A 98 -25.82 15.30 -11.01
CA PRO A 98 -26.05 14.96 -12.41
C PRO A 98 -25.44 13.59 -12.76
N GLY A 99 -25.80 13.05 -13.91
CA GLY A 99 -25.11 11.87 -14.45
C GLY A 99 -23.65 12.20 -14.74
N PHE A 100 -22.73 11.28 -14.48
CA PHE A 100 -21.30 11.48 -14.78
C PHE A 100 -21.07 11.75 -16.27
N ASP A 101 -21.86 11.11 -17.14
CA ASP A 101 -21.77 11.30 -18.58
C ASP A 101 -22.33 12.67 -19.04
N GLU A 102 -23.05 13.38 -18.16
CA GLU A 102 -23.57 14.74 -18.41
C GLU A 102 -22.61 15.82 -17.89
N SER A 103 -22.08 15.64 -16.67
CA SER A 103 -21.13 16.56 -16.04
C SER A 103 -20.26 15.81 -15.04
N ASP A 104 -18.94 15.96 -15.15
CA ASP A 104 -17.95 15.41 -14.22
C ASP A 104 -17.68 16.34 -13.02
N THR A 105 -18.20 17.57 -13.06
CA THR A 105 -18.04 18.57 -12.01
C THR A 105 -19.34 19.33 -11.73
N VAL A 106 -19.51 19.80 -10.50
CA VAL A 106 -20.63 20.66 -10.07
C VAL A 106 -20.07 21.82 -9.27
N VAL A 107 -20.39 23.05 -9.67
CA VAL A 107 -20.01 24.26 -8.93
C VAL A 107 -21.21 24.79 -8.16
N ILE A 108 -21.03 24.96 -6.85
CA ILE A 108 -22.01 25.56 -5.93
C ILE A 108 -21.48 26.92 -5.50
N ARG A 109 -22.29 27.96 -5.67
CA ARG A 109 -21.94 29.33 -5.25
C ARG A 109 -22.97 29.88 -4.27
N ALA A 110 -22.52 30.33 -3.10
CA ALA A 110 -23.36 31.00 -2.11
C ALA A 110 -23.03 32.51 -2.04
N THR A 111 -24.07 33.34 -2.00
CA THR A 111 -23.95 34.80 -1.93
C THR A 111 -24.97 35.37 -0.95
N LYS A 112 -24.56 36.37 -0.16
CA LYS A 112 -25.45 37.13 0.73
C LYS A 112 -24.86 38.51 0.97
N GLU A 113 -25.70 39.54 1.00
CA GLU A 113 -25.29 40.91 1.30
C GLU A 113 -24.67 41.00 2.71
N GLY A 114 -23.51 41.64 2.82
CA GLY A 114 -22.73 41.77 4.05
C GLY A 114 -21.86 40.56 4.40
N TYR A 115 -21.68 39.62 3.46
CA TYR A 115 -20.82 38.45 3.61
C TYR A 115 -19.94 38.25 2.37
N GLN A 116 -18.76 37.66 2.56
CA GLN A 116 -17.94 37.21 1.44
C GLN A 116 -18.58 35.99 0.77
N ASN A 117 -18.54 35.95 -0.56
CA ASN A 117 -19.10 34.85 -1.34
C ASN A 117 -18.31 33.55 -1.13
N ALA A 118 -19.01 32.42 -1.08
CA ALA A 118 -18.39 31.10 -1.07
C ALA A 118 -18.60 30.39 -2.41
N THR A 119 -17.61 29.61 -2.83
CA THR A 119 -17.71 28.76 -4.02
C THR A 119 -17.03 27.43 -3.72
N VAL A 120 -17.74 26.34 -4.00
CA VAL A 120 -17.25 24.97 -3.87
C VAL A 120 -17.41 24.27 -5.21
N GLU A 121 -16.37 23.57 -5.63
CA GLU A 121 -16.37 22.72 -6.83
C GLU A 121 -16.32 21.26 -6.39
N LEU A 122 -17.29 20.48 -6.86
CA LEU A 122 -17.47 19.07 -6.52
C LEU A 122 -17.18 18.22 -7.74
N SER A 123 -16.45 17.12 -7.55
CA SER A 123 -16.29 16.08 -8.56
C SER A 123 -17.45 15.10 -8.51
N VAL A 124 -18.06 14.83 -9.66
CA VAL A 124 -19.11 13.82 -9.82
C VAL A 124 -18.45 12.50 -10.19
N LEU A 125 -18.82 11.41 -9.52
CA LEU A 125 -18.35 10.05 -9.82
C LEU A 125 -19.53 9.08 -9.95
N LYS A 126 -19.36 8.00 -10.70
CA LYS A 126 -20.29 6.85 -10.79
C LYS A 126 -20.31 6.02 -9.51
N GLY A 127 -19.19 5.96 -8.79
CA GLY A 127 -19.07 5.13 -7.60
C GLY A 127 -17.64 4.87 -7.13
N GLU A 128 -17.50 3.95 -6.19
CA GLU A 128 -16.22 3.48 -5.64
C GLU A 128 -15.92 2.05 -6.11
N LEU A 129 -14.68 1.77 -6.46
CA LEU A 129 -14.28 0.43 -6.89
C LEU A 129 -13.86 -0.43 -5.69
N SER A 130 -14.46 -1.61 -5.59
CA SER A 130 -14.09 -2.67 -4.67
C SER A 130 -13.44 -3.82 -5.42
N ILE A 131 -12.45 -4.46 -4.79
CA ILE A 131 -11.68 -5.56 -5.40
C ILE A 131 -11.74 -6.78 -4.50
N VAL A 132 -12.14 -7.90 -5.07
CA VAL A 132 -12.15 -9.21 -4.40
C VAL A 132 -11.36 -10.21 -5.24
N THR A 133 -10.37 -10.85 -4.62
CA THR A 133 -9.65 -11.96 -5.21
C THR A 133 -10.27 -13.28 -4.80
N ASN A 134 -10.17 -14.31 -5.65
CA ASN A 134 -10.64 -15.66 -5.32
C ASN A 134 -9.81 -16.32 -4.20
N GLN A 135 -8.57 -15.85 -4.00
CA GLN A 135 -7.63 -16.35 -3.01
C GLN A 135 -6.87 -15.18 -2.38
N ALA A 136 -6.69 -15.22 -1.06
CA ALA A 136 -5.87 -14.25 -0.32
C ALA A 136 -4.36 -14.58 -0.38
N MET A 137 -4.05 -15.84 -0.68
CA MET A 137 -2.72 -16.42 -0.75
C MET A 137 -2.59 -17.20 -2.04
N ILE A 138 -1.62 -16.81 -2.86
CA ILE A 138 -1.42 -17.33 -4.23
C ILE A 138 0.03 -17.79 -4.36
N GLU A 139 0.25 -18.94 -4.97
CA GLU A 139 1.59 -19.42 -5.28
C GLU A 139 2.18 -18.64 -6.47
N GLU A 140 3.50 -18.43 -6.50
CA GLU A 140 4.14 -17.79 -7.65
C GLU A 140 3.79 -18.50 -8.97
N LYS A 141 3.72 -17.72 -10.07
CA LYS A 141 3.35 -18.22 -11.42
C LYS A 141 1.95 -18.87 -11.49
N GLN A 142 1.20 -18.94 -10.39
CA GLN A 142 -0.16 -19.46 -10.37
C GLN A 142 -1.14 -18.42 -10.91
N GLN A 143 -2.13 -18.90 -11.65
CA GLN A 143 -3.21 -18.05 -12.15
C GLN A 143 -4.24 -17.78 -11.05
N PHE A 144 -4.67 -16.54 -10.91
CA PHE A 144 -5.73 -16.13 -9.99
C PHE A 144 -6.73 -15.17 -10.67
N GLN A 145 -7.89 -15.01 -10.04
CA GLN A 145 -8.98 -14.17 -10.53
C GLN A 145 -9.15 -12.95 -9.62
N VAL A 146 -9.23 -11.79 -10.25
CA VAL A 146 -9.62 -10.52 -9.63
C VAL A 146 -11.04 -10.19 -10.07
N THR A 147 -11.92 -9.86 -9.14
CA THR A 147 -13.28 -9.41 -9.40
C THR A 147 -13.42 -7.98 -8.92
N VAL A 148 -13.91 -7.10 -9.80
CA VAL A 148 -14.09 -5.68 -9.55
C VAL A 148 -15.58 -5.37 -9.55
N THR A 149 -16.04 -4.79 -8.44
CA THR A 149 -17.42 -4.36 -8.25
C THR A 149 -17.48 -2.89 -7.85
N ASP A 150 -18.64 -2.26 -8.04
CA ASP A 150 -18.92 -0.95 -7.44
C ASP A 150 -19.44 -1.10 -6.00
N GLN A 151 -19.79 0.02 -5.36
CA GLN A 151 -20.36 0.05 -4.01
C GLN A 151 -21.72 -0.67 -3.87
N ASP A 152 -22.38 -0.97 -5.00
CA ASP A 152 -23.67 -1.65 -5.05
C ASP A 152 -23.49 -3.13 -5.45
N ASP A 153 -22.27 -3.66 -5.34
CA ASP A 153 -21.86 -5.02 -5.72
C ASP A 153 -22.10 -5.35 -7.20
N ARG A 154 -22.23 -4.35 -8.08
CA ARG A 154 -22.42 -4.55 -9.52
C ARG A 154 -21.07 -4.72 -10.21
N PRO A 155 -20.95 -5.66 -11.17
CA PRO A 155 -19.70 -5.89 -11.89
C PRO A 155 -19.32 -4.67 -12.73
N VAL A 156 -18.04 -4.30 -12.70
CA VAL A 156 -17.51 -3.16 -13.45
C VAL A 156 -16.68 -3.65 -14.65
N PRO A 157 -17.21 -3.58 -15.88
CA PRO A 157 -16.47 -4.00 -17.08
C PRO A 157 -15.41 -2.99 -17.50
N ASP A 158 -14.41 -3.41 -18.29
CA ASP A 158 -13.39 -2.54 -18.89
C ASP A 158 -12.64 -1.66 -17.87
N ALA A 159 -12.50 -2.12 -16.62
CA ALA A 159 -11.68 -1.49 -15.59
C ALA A 159 -10.22 -1.93 -15.75
N TYR A 160 -9.29 -1.00 -15.56
CA TYR A 160 -7.86 -1.28 -15.64
C TYR A 160 -7.34 -1.82 -14.31
N VAL A 161 -6.89 -3.08 -14.30
CA VAL A 161 -6.32 -3.76 -13.14
C VAL A 161 -4.79 -3.76 -13.26
N TYR A 162 -4.12 -3.18 -12.27
CA TYR A 162 -2.67 -3.14 -12.12
C TYR A 162 -2.26 -4.07 -10.98
N ILE A 163 -1.33 -4.98 -11.24
CA ILE A 163 -0.85 -5.97 -10.26
C ILE A 163 0.52 -5.53 -9.74
N THR A 164 1.36 -5.03 -10.63
CA THR A 164 2.61 -4.35 -10.28
C THR A 164 2.63 -3.00 -10.96
N GLU A 165 3.36 -2.04 -10.40
CA GLU A 165 3.49 -0.69 -10.97
C GLU A 165 4.10 -0.71 -12.39
N GLU A 166 4.88 -1.75 -12.72
CA GLU A 166 5.55 -1.92 -14.01
C GLU A 166 4.74 -2.76 -15.01
N ALA A 167 3.70 -3.48 -14.57
CA ALA A 167 2.92 -4.34 -15.45
C ALA A 167 1.94 -3.54 -16.31
N SER A 168 1.74 -4.03 -17.54
CA SER A 168 0.64 -3.54 -18.38
C SER A 168 -0.71 -3.86 -17.73
N PRO A 169 -1.67 -2.92 -17.72
CA PRO A 169 -2.94 -3.15 -17.07
C PRO A 169 -3.76 -4.21 -17.82
N ILE A 170 -4.55 -4.95 -17.05
CA ILE A 170 -5.47 -5.96 -17.57
C ILE A 170 -6.89 -5.41 -17.48
N LEU A 171 -7.67 -5.56 -18.54
CA LEU A 171 -9.07 -5.13 -18.54
C LEU A 171 -9.98 -6.19 -17.94
N THR A 172 -10.96 -5.76 -17.16
CA THR A 172 -12.04 -6.63 -16.69
C THR A 172 -13.04 -6.96 -17.80
N ASP A 173 -13.59 -8.17 -17.77
CA ASP A 173 -14.64 -8.63 -18.67
C ASP A 173 -16.03 -8.05 -18.31
N GLN A 174 -17.06 -8.48 -19.03
CA GLN A 174 -18.45 -8.06 -18.82
C GLN A 174 -19.02 -8.44 -17.44
N GLN A 175 -18.36 -9.35 -16.72
CA GLN A 175 -18.69 -9.78 -15.37
C GLN A 175 -17.77 -9.13 -14.32
N GLY A 176 -16.97 -8.13 -14.72
CA GLY A 176 -16.04 -7.43 -13.83
C GLY A 176 -14.84 -8.29 -13.43
N LYS A 177 -14.51 -9.34 -14.18
CA LYS A 177 -13.43 -10.27 -13.84
C LYS A 177 -12.20 -10.06 -14.70
N ALA A 178 -11.04 -10.17 -14.09
CA ALA A 178 -9.75 -10.22 -14.78
C ALA A 178 -8.98 -11.46 -14.29
N PHE A 179 -8.35 -12.16 -15.23
CA PHE A 179 -7.49 -13.30 -14.93
C PHE A 179 -6.04 -12.93 -15.16
N THR A 180 -5.18 -13.33 -14.22
CA THR A 180 -3.76 -12.98 -14.28
C THR A 180 -2.90 -14.02 -13.56
N TYR A 181 -1.59 -13.90 -13.70
CA TYR A 181 -0.60 -14.76 -13.06
C TYR A 181 0.15 -14.00 -11.96
N ALA A 182 0.43 -14.68 -10.86
CA ALA A 182 1.30 -14.14 -9.83
C ALA A 182 2.73 -14.00 -10.39
N PRO A 183 3.43 -12.88 -10.11
CA PRO A 183 4.84 -12.71 -10.49
C PRO A 183 5.72 -13.77 -9.82
N GLU A 184 6.88 -14.02 -10.44
CA GLU A 184 7.95 -14.84 -9.89
C GLU A 184 8.65 -14.07 -8.76
N ILE A 185 8.86 -14.74 -7.62
CA ILE A 185 9.38 -14.11 -6.40
C ILE A 185 10.36 -15.04 -5.69
N GLU A 186 11.51 -14.51 -5.28
CA GLU A 186 12.51 -15.31 -4.56
C GLU A 186 12.10 -15.60 -3.11
N VAL A 187 11.37 -14.68 -2.47
CA VAL A 187 10.89 -14.80 -1.08
C VAL A 187 9.44 -14.38 -1.04
N PHE A 188 8.65 -14.95 -0.10
CA PHE A 188 7.25 -14.56 0.09
C PHE A 188 7.11 -13.03 0.17
N THR A 189 6.14 -12.48 -0.57
CA THR A 189 5.93 -11.04 -0.63
C THR A 189 4.45 -10.70 -0.61
N THR A 190 4.13 -9.46 -0.29
CA THR A 190 2.78 -8.89 -0.42
C THR A 190 2.74 -8.00 -1.64
N LEU A 191 1.69 -8.14 -2.45
CA LEU A 191 1.50 -7.39 -3.66
C LEU A 191 0.20 -6.59 -3.57
N THR A 192 0.25 -5.33 -4.00
CA THR A 192 -0.90 -4.43 -4.05
C THR A 192 -1.50 -4.46 -5.45
N ILE A 193 -2.76 -4.89 -5.54
CA ILE A 193 -3.56 -4.79 -6.75
C ILE A 193 -4.30 -3.46 -6.71
N GLN A 194 -4.17 -2.66 -7.76
CA GLN A 194 -4.88 -1.39 -7.92
C GLN A 194 -5.84 -1.48 -9.10
N VAL A 195 -7.00 -0.85 -8.99
CA VAL A 195 -7.97 -0.80 -10.08
C VAL A 195 -8.42 0.63 -10.32
N ILE A 196 -8.41 1.03 -11.58
CA ILE A 196 -8.78 2.37 -12.03
C ILE A 196 -9.80 2.25 -13.15
N LYS A 197 -10.85 3.07 -13.08
CA LYS A 197 -11.79 3.28 -14.18
C LYS A 197 -12.23 4.73 -14.19
N SER A 198 -12.36 5.32 -15.38
CA SER A 198 -12.86 6.69 -15.53
C SER A 198 -14.25 6.81 -14.91
N GLY A 199 -14.44 7.87 -14.13
CA GLY A 199 -15.67 8.13 -13.39
C GLY A 199 -15.83 7.33 -12.11
N TYR A 200 -14.86 6.53 -11.68
CA TYR A 200 -14.92 5.84 -10.40
C TYR A 200 -13.74 6.24 -9.50
N LEU A 201 -13.96 6.18 -8.18
CA LEU A 201 -12.87 6.27 -7.21
C LEU A 201 -11.99 5.00 -7.32
N PRO A 202 -10.66 5.14 -7.38
CA PRO A 202 -9.78 3.99 -7.52
C PRO A 202 -9.85 3.06 -6.30
N GLY A 203 -9.79 1.75 -6.57
CA GLY A 203 -9.77 0.70 -5.55
C GLY A 203 -8.38 0.10 -5.39
N SER A 204 -8.07 -0.43 -4.21
CA SER A 204 -6.86 -1.23 -4.01
C SER A 204 -7.08 -2.38 -3.02
N THR A 205 -6.36 -3.48 -3.20
CA THR A 205 -6.34 -4.62 -2.27
C THR A 205 -4.95 -5.24 -2.23
N ILE A 206 -4.64 -5.96 -1.15
CA ILE A 206 -3.34 -6.59 -0.94
C ILE A 206 -3.52 -8.10 -0.95
N ILE A 207 -2.68 -8.79 -1.71
CA ILE A 207 -2.59 -10.26 -1.70
C ILE A 207 -1.21 -10.71 -1.25
N ARG A 208 -1.11 -11.93 -0.71
CA ARG A 208 0.16 -12.55 -0.35
C ARG A 208 0.56 -13.58 -1.41
N ILE A 209 1.81 -13.51 -1.84
CA ILE A 209 2.39 -14.45 -2.80
C ILE A 209 3.42 -15.31 -2.08
N GLU A 210 3.33 -16.63 -2.25
CA GLU A 210 4.28 -17.60 -1.72
C GLU A 210 5.16 -18.20 -2.82
N ASN A 211 6.45 -18.33 -2.52
CA ASN A 211 7.40 -19.02 -3.39
C ASN A 211 7.19 -20.54 -3.25
N VAL A 212 7.00 -21.24 -4.37
CA VAL A 212 6.81 -22.69 -4.39
C VAL A 212 8.14 -23.43 -4.27
N GLU A 213 9.21 -22.89 -4.88
CA GLU A 213 10.57 -23.44 -4.88
C GLU A 213 11.27 -23.38 -3.51
N ALA A 214 10.88 -22.43 -2.65
CA ALA A 214 11.33 -22.32 -1.25
C ALA A 214 11.10 -23.60 -0.41
N SER A 215 10.17 -24.47 -0.81
CA SER A 215 9.63 -25.54 0.04
C SER A 215 10.58 -26.72 0.33
N PHE A 216 11.74 -26.82 -0.31
CA PHE A 216 12.67 -27.95 -0.07
C PHE A 216 13.99 -27.58 0.63
N PHE A 217 14.38 -26.30 0.65
CA PHE A 217 15.65 -25.86 1.26
C PHE A 217 15.56 -24.58 2.10
N ASP A 218 14.37 -24.00 2.35
CA ASP A 218 14.17 -22.91 3.31
C ASP A 218 14.23 -23.38 4.76
N ILE A 219 15.28 -24.12 5.07
CA ILE A 219 15.73 -24.28 6.43
C ILE A 219 16.49 -22.97 6.71
N PRO A 220 15.97 -22.05 7.55
CA PRO A 220 16.71 -20.83 7.89
C PRO A 220 18.11 -21.23 8.37
N GLU A 221 19.15 -20.45 8.07
CA GLU A 221 20.55 -20.82 8.36
C GLU A 221 20.76 -21.34 9.79
N SER A 222 20.00 -20.78 10.74
CA SER A 222 19.97 -21.20 12.14
C SER A 222 19.50 -22.65 12.36
N ARG A 223 18.49 -23.10 11.62
CA ARG A 223 18.01 -24.49 11.63
C ARG A 223 18.91 -25.40 10.81
N PHE A 224 19.53 -24.90 9.75
CA PHE A 224 20.44 -25.70 8.92
C PHE A 224 21.67 -26.11 9.73
N LEU A 225 22.25 -25.17 10.48
CA LEU A 225 23.35 -25.46 11.40
C LEU A 225 22.96 -26.42 12.54
N GLN A 226 21.70 -26.42 12.98
CA GLN A 226 21.21 -27.39 13.96
C GLN A 226 21.05 -28.81 13.39
N ILE A 227 20.70 -28.93 12.11
CA ILE A 227 20.48 -30.23 11.45
C ILE A 227 21.79 -30.78 10.86
N LEU A 228 22.78 -29.92 10.61
CA LEU A 228 24.10 -30.27 10.07
C LEU A 228 24.78 -31.47 10.78
N PRO A 229 24.82 -31.56 12.12
CA PRO A 229 25.46 -32.69 12.81
C PRO A 229 24.75 -34.02 12.55
N VAL A 230 23.41 -33.98 12.46
CA VAL A 230 22.59 -35.15 12.18
C VAL A 230 22.83 -35.63 10.75
N LEU A 231 22.90 -34.70 9.80
CA LEU A 231 23.20 -34.97 8.39
C LEU A 231 24.60 -35.58 8.22
N ILE A 232 25.62 -35.03 8.90
CA ILE A 232 26.98 -35.55 8.92
C ILE A 232 27.00 -36.97 9.51
N ALA A 233 26.33 -37.20 10.64
CA ALA A 233 26.26 -38.52 11.26
C ALA A 233 25.63 -39.56 10.32
N LEU A 234 24.54 -39.21 9.65
CA LEU A 234 23.85 -40.08 8.69
C LEU A 234 24.76 -40.41 7.49
N LEU A 235 25.50 -39.43 6.98
CA LEU A 235 26.47 -39.61 5.90
C LEU A 235 27.61 -40.55 6.30
N VAL A 236 28.14 -40.45 7.53
CA VAL A 236 29.17 -41.36 8.05
C VAL A 236 28.65 -42.79 8.15
N VAL A 237 27.40 -42.99 8.57
CA VAL A 237 26.78 -44.32 8.64
C VAL A 237 26.64 -44.93 7.24
N ILE A 238 26.15 -44.16 6.26
CA ILE A 238 26.04 -44.62 4.86
C ILE A 238 27.42 -44.99 4.30
N LEU A 239 28.43 -44.14 4.50
CA LEU A 239 29.80 -44.44 4.07
C LEU A 239 30.38 -45.69 4.75
N SER A 240 30.06 -45.91 6.03
CA SER A 240 30.49 -47.11 6.77
C SER A 240 29.87 -48.38 6.20
N ILE A 241 28.57 -48.35 5.85
CA ILE A 241 27.88 -49.46 5.19
C ILE A 241 28.52 -49.76 3.83
N ILE A 242 28.73 -48.72 3.01
CA ILE A 242 29.38 -48.85 1.69
C ILE A 242 30.79 -49.43 1.83
N TYR A 243 31.57 -48.96 2.81
CA TYR A 243 32.91 -49.44 3.07
C TYR A 243 32.92 -50.94 3.43
N VAL A 244 32.03 -51.37 4.32
CA VAL A 244 31.88 -52.79 4.68
C VAL A 244 31.49 -53.62 3.46
N PHE A 245 30.57 -53.12 2.62
CA PHE A 245 30.14 -53.79 1.40
C PHE A 245 31.28 -53.98 0.39
N ILE A 246 32.09 -52.93 0.18
CA ILE A 246 33.27 -52.98 -0.69
C ILE A 246 34.30 -53.98 -0.14
N ARG A 247 34.54 -53.96 1.17
CA ARG A 247 35.49 -54.86 1.84
C ARG A 247 35.06 -56.32 1.74
N GLN A 248 33.77 -56.61 1.96
CA GLN A 248 33.22 -57.95 1.86
C GLN A 248 33.36 -58.52 0.44
N ARG A 249 33.09 -57.70 -0.58
CA ARG A 249 33.24 -58.09 -2.00
C ARG A 249 34.69 -58.38 -2.39
N ARG A 250 35.66 -57.64 -1.84
CA ARG A 250 37.10 -57.91 -2.05
C ARG A 250 37.56 -59.22 -1.41
N SER A 251 36.97 -59.63 -0.28
CA SER A 251 37.32 -60.89 0.38
C SER A 251 36.85 -62.11 -0.44
N GLN A 252 35.64 -62.06 -0.99
CA GLN A 252 35.11 -63.16 -1.80
C GLN A 252 35.88 -63.39 -3.11
N ASN A 253 36.46 -62.34 -3.70
CA ASN A 253 37.27 -62.49 -4.92
C ASN A 253 38.65 -63.14 -4.69
N LYS A 254 39.16 -63.20 -3.45
CA LYS A 254 40.45 -63.87 -3.16
C LYS A 254 40.35 -65.38 -3.02
N GLN A 255 39.14 -65.93 -2.89
CA GLN A 255 38.92 -67.37 -2.67
C GLN A 255 38.66 -68.16 -3.96
N LYS A 256 38.74 -67.52 -5.12
CA LYS A 256 38.72 -68.17 -6.44
C LYS A 256 40.10 -68.09 -7.08
N GLN A 257 41.08 -68.80 -6.51
CA GLN A 257 42.23 -69.22 -7.31
C GLN A 257 41.92 -70.59 -7.95
N PRO A 258 42.15 -70.75 -9.26
CA PRO A 258 41.91 -71.99 -9.98
C PRO A 258 43.05 -72.98 -9.70
N MET A 259 42.72 -74.15 -9.16
CA MET A 259 43.58 -75.32 -9.27
C MET A 259 43.54 -75.82 -10.73
N TYR A 260 44.71 -76.00 -11.32
CA TYR A 260 44.91 -76.37 -12.72
C TYR A 260 44.75 -77.90 -12.92
N ASN A 261 43.92 -78.27 -13.89
CA ASN A 261 43.88 -79.43 -14.79
C ASN A 261 44.44 -80.80 -14.35
N GLU A 262 43.59 -81.84 -14.47
CA GLU A 262 43.88 -83.00 -15.33
C GLU A 262 42.57 -83.67 -15.84
N SER A 263 42.70 -84.28 -17.01
CA SER A 263 41.65 -84.70 -17.97
C SER A 263 41.30 -86.21 -17.81
N PRO A 264 40.69 -86.87 -18.81
CA PRO A 264 39.26 -87.09 -19.05
C PRO A 264 38.83 -88.54 -18.73
N ASP A 265 37.56 -88.81 -18.41
CA ASP A 265 36.78 -89.83 -19.14
C ASP A 265 35.33 -90.00 -18.66
N GLU A 266 34.53 -90.44 -19.61
CA GLU A 266 33.32 -91.25 -19.51
C GLU A 266 32.05 -90.75 -18.75
N ARG A 267 31.07 -90.38 -19.59
CA ARG A 267 29.75 -91.04 -19.74
C ARG A 267 28.91 -91.27 -18.48
N GLN A 268 27.76 -90.59 -18.39
CA GLN A 268 26.42 -91.13 -18.76
C GLN A 268 25.27 -90.31 -18.14
N LEU A 269 24.28 -90.04 -18.98
CA LEU A 269 22.82 -89.98 -18.74
C LEU A 269 22.28 -89.56 -17.35
N SER A 270 21.43 -88.52 -17.32
CA SER A 270 19.95 -88.70 -17.36
C SER A 270 19.18 -87.54 -16.72
N SER A 271 18.17 -87.08 -17.46
CA SER A 271 16.84 -86.58 -17.04
C SER A 271 16.70 -85.40 -16.05
N LYS A 272 16.29 -84.27 -16.63
CA LYS A 272 15.22 -83.37 -16.13
C LYS A 272 14.02 -84.16 -15.58
N GLU A 273 13.52 -83.80 -14.39
CA GLU A 273 12.07 -83.57 -14.06
C GLU A 273 11.97 -83.10 -12.58
N THR A 274 11.73 -81.82 -12.31
CA THR A 274 10.43 -81.20 -11.96
C THR A 274 9.80 -81.68 -10.65
N GLN A 275 9.74 -80.73 -9.70
CA GLN A 275 8.69 -80.51 -8.68
C GLN A 275 8.65 -81.31 -7.37
N ARG A 276 8.52 -80.49 -6.30
CA ARG A 276 7.61 -80.55 -5.14
C ARG A 276 8.17 -80.92 -3.77
N LEU A 277 7.58 -80.22 -2.79
CA LEU A 277 7.49 -80.44 -1.33
C LEU A 277 8.72 -79.94 -0.53
N LYS A 278 8.61 -79.12 0.52
CA LYS A 278 7.55 -78.92 1.52
C LYS A 278 7.72 -77.53 2.16
N SER A 279 6.65 -76.74 2.20
CA SER A 279 6.49 -75.63 3.12
C SER A 279 5.63 -76.09 4.29
N GLU A 280 6.23 -76.24 5.48
CA GLU A 280 5.53 -76.49 6.73
C GLU A 280 5.71 -75.24 7.59
N HIS A 281 4.69 -74.39 7.61
CA HIS A 281 4.66 -73.18 8.44
C HIS A 281 3.64 -73.37 9.57
N THR A 282 4.19 -73.38 10.77
CA THR A 282 3.55 -73.59 12.06
C THR A 282 2.74 -72.37 12.51
N ARG A 283 1.48 -72.64 12.87
CA ARG A 283 0.75 -72.20 14.08
C ARG A 283 0.90 -70.74 14.52
N TYR A 284 -0.17 -69.97 14.29
CA TYR A 284 -0.56 -68.83 15.12
C TYR A 284 -1.17 -69.32 16.45
N PRO A 285 -0.84 -68.71 17.59
CA PRO A 285 -1.66 -68.81 18.79
C PRO A 285 -2.75 -67.74 18.79
N GLU A 286 -3.96 -68.26 18.84
CA GLU A 286 -5.20 -67.68 19.31
C GLU A 286 -5.07 -67.29 20.80
N GLY A 287 -5.63 -66.15 21.20
CA GLY A 287 -5.86 -65.86 22.62
C GLY A 287 -5.95 -64.37 22.94
N GLY A 288 -7.15 -63.90 23.30
CA GLY A 288 -7.26 -62.68 24.10
C GLY A 288 -8.54 -61.86 24.00
N THR A 289 -9.72 -62.48 24.06
CA THR A 289 -10.97 -61.79 24.42
C THR A 289 -10.87 -61.20 25.83
N ARG A 290 -10.96 -59.88 25.98
CA ARG A 290 -11.38 -59.22 27.24
C ARG A 290 -12.25 -57.99 26.96
N ASN A 291 -13.55 -58.22 27.15
CA ASN A 291 -14.50 -57.44 27.96
C ASN A 291 -14.53 -55.91 27.81
N LEU A 292 -15.61 -55.47 27.16
CA LEU A 292 -16.30 -54.21 27.40
C LEU A 292 -16.63 -54.08 28.90
N SER A 293 -15.93 -53.18 29.59
CA SER A 293 -16.39 -52.61 30.87
C SER A 293 -16.69 -51.13 30.65
N ALA A 294 -17.98 -50.81 30.64
CA ALA A 294 -18.47 -49.45 30.69
C ALA A 294 -18.02 -48.79 32.01
N SER A 295 -17.09 -47.84 31.93
CA SER A 295 -16.89 -46.86 32.99
C SER A 295 -17.55 -45.56 32.57
N ARG A 296 -18.67 -45.24 33.24
CA ARG A 296 -19.22 -43.88 33.34
C ARG A 296 -18.10 -42.97 33.84
N SER A 297 -17.52 -42.14 32.98
CA SER A 297 -16.73 -40.99 33.41
C SER A 297 -17.68 -39.83 33.60
N GLU A 298 -17.91 -39.45 34.85
CA GLU A 298 -18.56 -38.19 35.21
C GLU A 298 -17.80 -37.03 34.57
N ALA A 299 -18.54 -36.13 33.93
CA ALA A 299 -18.01 -34.89 33.37
C ALA A 299 -17.48 -34.01 34.50
N ARG A 300 -16.17 -34.11 34.77
CA ARG A 300 -15.45 -33.18 35.63
C ARG A 300 -15.02 -32.00 34.77
N VAL A 301 -15.68 -30.86 34.96
CA VAL A 301 -15.27 -29.57 34.40
C VAL A 301 -13.94 -29.19 35.05
N GLU A 302 -12.84 -29.35 34.32
CA GLU A 302 -11.57 -28.75 34.69
C GLU A 302 -11.60 -27.28 34.25
N GLU A 303 -11.67 -26.39 35.24
CA GLU A 303 -11.54 -24.94 35.07
C GLU A 303 -10.12 -24.65 34.55
N ILE A 304 -10.00 -24.41 33.24
CA ILE A 304 -8.76 -23.99 32.61
C ILE A 304 -8.47 -22.56 33.08
N ARG A 305 -7.63 -22.43 34.12
CA ARG A 305 -7.04 -21.14 34.50
C ARG A 305 -5.89 -20.83 33.57
N ILE A 306 -6.13 -19.95 32.60
CA ILE A 306 -5.09 -19.35 31.77
C ILE A 306 -4.34 -18.34 32.66
N PRO A 307 -3.05 -18.55 32.99
CA PRO A 307 -2.28 -17.54 33.68
C PRO A 307 -2.06 -16.37 32.72
N VAL A 308 -2.74 -15.25 32.96
CA VAL A 308 -2.47 -13.98 32.30
C VAL A 308 -1.09 -13.53 32.78
N GLN A 309 -0.07 -13.80 31.97
CA GLN A 309 1.25 -13.19 32.21
C GLN A 309 1.12 -11.69 31.97
N ALA A 310 1.20 -10.92 33.06
CA ALA A 310 1.30 -9.48 33.00
C ALA A 310 2.55 -9.12 32.18
N LYS A 311 2.35 -8.69 30.93
CA LYS A 311 3.39 -8.06 30.13
C LYS A 311 3.85 -6.82 30.87
N LYS A 312 5.08 -6.88 31.41
CA LYS A 312 5.83 -5.70 31.82
C LYS A 312 5.90 -4.79 30.60
N LYS A 313 5.35 -3.59 30.71
CA LYS A 313 5.60 -2.49 29.78
C LYS A 313 7.07 -2.13 29.93
N GLU A 314 7.92 -2.66 29.07
CA GLU A 314 9.25 -2.09 28.82
C GLU A 314 9.03 -0.81 28.01
N THR A 315 9.08 0.32 28.69
CA THR A 315 9.29 1.63 28.08
C THR A 315 10.74 1.71 27.65
N THR A 316 11.01 1.53 26.36
CA THR A 316 12.31 1.79 25.78
C THR A 316 12.52 3.30 25.70
N CYS A 317 13.32 3.84 26.61
CA CYS A 317 13.88 5.18 26.46
C CYS A 317 14.95 5.12 25.37
N LEU A 318 14.74 5.90 24.30
CA LEU A 318 15.77 6.19 23.30
C LEU A 318 16.79 7.14 23.94
N SER A 319 17.98 6.61 24.25
CA SER A 319 19.17 7.40 24.55
C SER A 319 20.00 7.52 23.27
N GLU A 320 20.23 8.77 22.85
CA GLU A 320 21.35 9.15 21.99
C GLU A 320 22.66 8.78 22.68
N GLU A 321 23.55 8.08 21.97
CA GLU A 321 24.97 8.12 22.28
C GLU A 321 25.81 7.82 21.04
N GLU A 322 26.93 8.53 21.02
CA GLU A 322 27.76 8.90 19.89
C GLU A 322 28.61 7.74 19.33
N SER A 323 28.96 7.94 18.07
CA SER A 323 30.02 7.28 17.33
C SER A 323 31.39 7.35 18.02
N GLU A 324 32.22 6.30 17.89
CA GLU A 324 33.48 6.38 17.15
C GLU A 324 34.22 5.03 17.01
N GLU A 325 35.12 5.02 16.02
CA GLU A 325 36.17 4.05 15.65
C GLU A 325 35.78 2.81 14.81
N SER A 326 36.56 2.36 13.82
CA SER A 326 37.57 2.88 12.90
C SER A 326 38.06 1.64 12.11
N ILE A 327 38.56 1.85 10.89
CA ILE A 327 39.53 0.98 10.16
C ILE A 327 39.00 -0.01 9.07
N LYS A 328 39.30 0.41 7.82
CA LYS A 328 39.84 -0.32 6.62
C LYS A 328 38.92 -0.74 5.46
N ASP A 329 39.04 0.06 4.39
CA ASP A 329 39.09 -0.23 2.95
C ASP A 329 39.24 -1.72 2.52
N PRO A 330 38.54 -2.15 1.45
CA PRO A 330 39.11 -1.96 0.11
C PRO A 330 38.14 -1.55 -1.02
N LYS A 331 38.65 -0.64 -1.84
CA LYS A 331 38.27 -0.25 -3.21
C LYS A 331 37.81 -1.41 -4.11
N LYS A 332 36.67 -1.22 -4.78
CA LYS A 332 36.43 -1.29 -6.25
C LYS A 332 35.00 -1.77 -6.56
N GLN A 333 34.06 -0.83 -6.69
CA GLN A 333 32.89 -0.90 -7.60
C GLN A 333 32.01 0.33 -7.35
N GLN A 334 32.43 1.48 -7.87
CA GLN A 334 31.59 2.66 -7.96
C GLN A 334 31.86 3.26 -9.33
N ASP A 335 31.03 2.93 -10.31
CA ASP A 335 30.88 3.72 -11.55
C ASP A 335 29.56 3.47 -12.32
N GLU A 336 28.61 2.69 -11.78
CA GLU A 336 27.32 2.46 -12.49
C GLU A 336 26.07 2.84 -11.70
N TRP A 337 26.19 3.30 -10.45
CA TRP A 337 25.02 3.59 -9.59
C TRP A 337 24.39 4.99 -9.81
N PHE A 338 25.04 5.91 -10.56
CA PHE A 338 24.63 7.33 -10.55
C PHE A 338 24.02 7.89 -11.85
N LYS A 339 23.48 7.06 -12.76
CA LYS A 339 22.81 7.59 -13.98
C LYS A 339 21.34 7.99 -13.80
N GLY A 340 20.76 7.86 -12.60
CA GLY A 340 19.34 8.14 -12.35
C GLY A 340 19.01 9.40 -11.53
N GLN A 341 19.98 10.00 -10.82
CA GLN A 341 19.68 11.13 -9.90
C GLN A 341 19.71 12.52 -10.54
N ASP A 342 20.37 12.69 -11.69
CA ASP A 342 20.43 14.01 -12.35
C ASP A 342 19.07 14.48 -12.85
N TYR A 343 18.16 13.55 -13.16
CA TYR A 343 16.80 13.87 -13.60
C TYR A 343 15.94 14.48 -12.48
N MET A 344 16.10 13.99 -11.24
CA MET A 344 15.39 14.55 -10.08
C MET A 344 15.93 15.94 -9.71
N ARG A 345 17.24 16.14 -9.87
CA ARG A 345 17.89 17.44 -9.63
C ARG A 345 17.40 18.51 -10.63
N TYR A 346 17.28 18.14 -11.90
CA TYR A 346 16.77 19.04 -12.94
C TYR A 346 15.29 19.43 -12.72
N LYS A 347 14.45 18.48 -12.28
CA LYS A 347 13.04 18.76 -11.95
C LYS A 347 12.86 19.62 -10.69
N LEU A 348 13.75 19.50 -9.71
CA LEU A 348 13.72 20.35 -8.51
C LEU A 348 14.14 21.79 -8.81
N ASP A 349 15.13 21.99 -9.69
CA ASP A 349 15.54 23.33 -10.14
C ASP A 349 14.47 24.02 -11.01
N GLU A 350 13.71 23.24 -11.79
CA GLU A 350 12.58 23.76 -12.58
C GLU A 350 11.40 24.22 -11.69
N LEU A 351 11.12 23.48 -10.60
CA LEU A 351 10.04 23.80 -9.66
C LEU A 351 10.37 24.95 -8.70
N THR A 352 11.65 25.20 -8.41
CA THR A 352 12.05 26.19 -7.40
C THR A 352 12.41 27.57 -7.97
N GLY A 353 12.27 27.76 -9.28
CA GLY A 353 12.07 29.07 -9.93
C GLY A 353 12.81 30.26 -9.29
N LYS A 354 14.05 30.49 -9.75
CA LYS A 354 14.96 31.62 -9.45
C LYS A 354 15.90 31.39 -8.26
N ILE A 355 16.97 30.64 -8.51
CA ILE A 355 18.23 30.80 -7.76
C ILE A 355 19.18 31.63 -8.64
N ASP A 356 19.63 32.75 -8.11
CA ASP A 356 20.58 33.68 -8.75
C ASP A 356 21.84 32.92 -9.20
N GLN A 357 22.04 32.81 -10.52
CA GLN A 357 23.17 32.15 -11.20
C GLN A 357 24.55 32.81 -10.94
N ARG A 358 24.66 33.72 -9.98
CA ARG A 358 25.91 34.46 -9.68
C ARG A 358 26.67 33.99 -8.46
N THR A 359 26.23 32.92 -7.79
CA THR A 359 26.95 32.41 -6.62
C THR A 359 27.68 31.13 -7.01
N ASP A 360 28.95 31.30 -7.38
CA ASP A 360 29.88 30.24 -7.72
C ASP A 360 29.97 29.20 -6.59
N GLY A 361 29.25 28.08 -6.73
CA GLY A 361 29.67 26.75 -6.28
C GLY A 361 30.01 26.52 -4.81
N LYS A 362 29.79 27.46 -3.90
CA LYS A 362 30.02 27.29 -2.45
C LYS A 362 28.71 27.04 -1.73
N TRP A 363 28.16 25.85 -1.93
CA TRP A 363 27.07 25.36 -1.11
C TRP A 363 27.63 24.81 0.20
N PHE A 364 27.35 25.53 1.29
CA PHE A 364 27.39 25.07 2.68
C PHE A 364 28.66 24.37 3.18
N GLU A 365 29.80 25.08 3.16
CA GLU A 365 30.78 24.95 4.24
C GLU A 365 30.38 25.90 5.37
N GLY A 366 29.32 25.51 6.08
CA GLY A 366 28.79 26.21 7.25
C GLY A 366 29.02 25.40 8.51
N GLU A 367 30.24 24.90 8.72
CA GLU A 367 30.67 24.24 9.96
C GLU A 367 30.89 25.27 11.09
N HIS A 368 29.89 26.13 11.29
CA HIS A 368 29.75 26.94 12.49
C HIS A 368 28.34 26.69 13.02
N THR A 369 28.25 25.54 13.71
CA THR A 369 27.48 25.33 14.93
C THR A 369 26.26 26.23 15.06
N THR A 370 25.11 25.72 14.63
CA THR A 370 23.78 26.27 14.98
C THR A 370 23.64 26.53 16.48
N GLN A 371 24.37 25.79 17.32
CA GLN A 371 24.54 26.04 18.75
C GLN A 371 25.04 27.46 19.07
N ASP A 372 26.04 27.99 18.37
CA ASP A 372 26.60 29.32 18.66
C ASP A 372 25.61 30.44 18.35
N LYS A 373 24.78 30.27 17.30
CA LYS A 373 23.73 31.24 16.96
C LYS A 373 22.59 31.24 17.98
N VAL A 374 22.25 30.07 18.51
CA VAL A 374 21.23 29.94 19.57
C VAL A 374 21.75 30.54 20.89
N ASP A 375 23.01 30.30 21.24
CA ASP A 375 23.64 30.87 22.44
C ASP A 375 23.79 32.40 22.36
N GLU A 376 24.11 32.93 21.19
CA GLU A 376 24.17 34.37 20.97
C GLU A 376 22.78 35.03 21.07
N ALA A 377 21.73 34.37 20.56
CA ALA A 377 20.36 34.84 20.65
C ALA A 377 19.86 34.83 22.12
N LEU A 378 20.18 33.77 22.87
CA LEU A 378 19.85 33.67 24.31
C LEU A 378 20.56 34.75 25.13
N LYS A 379 21.86 35.00 24.88
CA LYS A 379 22.61 36.09 25.54
C LYS A 379 22.04 37.48 25.23
N LYS A 380 21.57 37.74 24.01
CA LYS A 380 20.95 39.02 23.64
C LYS A 380 19.60 39.20 24.34
N SER A 381 18.79 38.15 24.47
CA SER A 381 17.50 38.23 25.16
C SER A 381 17.64 38.51 26.66
N LEU A 382 18.62 37.88 27.33
CA LEU A 382 18.91 38.10 28.75
C LEU A 382 19.43 39.51 29.06
N LYS A 383 20.25 40.09 28.17
CA LYS A 383 20.70 41.50 28.33
C LYS A 383 19.54 42.48 28.17
N LYS A 384 18.60 42.23 27.26
CA LYS A 384 17.44 43.10 27.05
C LYS A 384 16.51 43.09 28.27
N LYS A 385 16.27 41.92 28.87
CA LYS A 385 15.42 41.79 30.06
C LYS A 385 15.97 42.55 31.28
N LYS A 386 17.29 42.56 31.50
CA LYS A 386 17.90 43.35 32.59
C LYS A 386 17.76 44.87 32.41
N VAL A 387 17.82 45.36 31.17
CA VAL A 387 17.70 46.80 30.89
C VAL A 387 16.28 47.31 31.13
N ASP A 388 15.28 46.45 30.95
CA ASP A 388 13.88 46.81 31.21
C ASP A 388 13.54 46.75 32.71
N GLU A 389 14.18 45.87 33.49
CA GLU A 389 14.02 45.77 34.96
C GLU A 389 14.64 46.96 35.72
N ASP A 390 15.79 47.48 35.26
CA ASP A 390 16.44 48.66 35.87
C ASP A 390 15.69 49.98 35.58
N LYS A 391 14.79 50.01 34.57
CA LYS A 391 13.99 51.20 34.25
C LYS A 391 12.73 51.34 35.10
N ASP A 392 12.24 50.27 35.70
CA ASP A 392 11.03 50.29 36.55
C ASP A 392 11.33 50.60 38.03
N THR A 393 12.60 50.60 38.45
CA THR A 393 13.00 50.93 39.83
C THR A 393 13.37 52.40 40.05
N THR A 394 13.26 53.25 39.01
CA THR A 394 13.56 54.70 39.09
C THR A 394 12.34 55.58 38.80
N LYS A 395 11.18 55.22 39.33
CA LYS A 395 9.98 56.07 39.34
C LYS A 395 9.39 56.22 40.73
#